data_AF-A0A538FRZ6-F1
#
_entry.id   AF-A0A538FRZ6-F1
#
_cell.length_a   1.000
_cell.length_b   1.000
_cell.length_c   1.000
_cell.angle_alpha   90.00
_cell.angle_beta   90.00
_cell.angle_gamma   90.00
#
_symmetry.space_group_name_H-M   'P 1'
#
loop_
_entity.id
_entity.type
_entity.pdbx_description
1 polymer ?
#
loop_
_entity_poly.entity_id
_entity_poly.type
_entity_poly.pdbx_seq_one_letter_code
_entity_poly.pdbx_strand_id
1 'polypeptide(L)'
;MGAQIAVDYAGLDLLLVAPLKGSLFFVADLSRAIPSLHELDFVELAGYGGAVPGGHERVRLLKDLNEPIEGRHVLVVEDVVDTGLTLNYLRKLLALRGPASLGIATLLDRPYRRLVHDLPVRYVGFVVPDEYFVGYEAYLTLARLRSMNATARTADDAGRVLRGERRGSFRILPFLGPAFVACVAYIDPGNFATNIAGGSKFGYTLVWVIVAANLMAMLIQTLSAKLGIATGRNLPEVCREHFSRRTSFALWIQAELIAMATDLAEFLGAALGFHLLLGIALFPAAVLTGITAFLILGLQRFGFRPFEAVIAAIVGMIGVCYLGELFYAKPPLGTVAEHAFVPKFSGSESVLLAVGILGATVMPHVIYLHSALLQERVLPKSEDQARRLYRFTRIDVVIAMTIAGLINVAMLVVAASTFFKSGLTNVASLETAHKTLAGLLGGNSSTLFALALLGSGLSSSTVGTLAGQVVMQGFIRRRIPVWVRRLVTMLPALVVIGIGADPSRTLVLSQVVLSFGIPFALIPLVIFTGKREIMGALVNHRATTIVATVVAGVISGLNVFLLYQTFV
;
A
#
# COMPACT_ATOMS: atom_id res chain seq x y z
N MET A 1 -28.92 11.54 14.30
CA MET A 1 -29.10 12.91 14.82
C MET A 1 -30.51 13.42 14.56
N GLY A 2 -30.93 13.68 13.31
CA GLY A 2 -32.28 14.24 13.03
C GLY A 2 -33.45 13.46 13.64
N ALA A 3 -33.47 12.13 13.54
CA ALA A 3 -34.49 11.30 14.19
C ALA A 3 -34.53 11.44 15.72
N GLN A 4 -33.37 11.66 16.36
CA GLN A 4 -33.29 11.86 17.81
C GLN A 4 -33.85 13.23 18.20
N ILE A 5 -33.51 14.28 17.44
CA ILE A 5 -34.06 15.63 17.64
C ILE A 5 -35.59 15.61 17.48
N ALA A 6 -36.11 14.90 16.49
CA ALA A 6 -37.56 14.78 16.29
C ALA A 6 -38.28 14.09 17.46
N VAL A 7 -37.62 13.12 18.12
CA VAL A 7 -38.16 12.49 19.33
C VAL A 7 -38.11 13.47 20.52
N ASP A 8 -36.96 14.12 20.72
CA ASP A 8 -36.74 15.00 21.88
C ASP A 8 -37.61 16.26 21.84
N TYR A 9 -37.98 16.74 20.64
CA TYR A 9 -38.83 17.91 20.43
C TYR A 9 -40.19 17.58 19.82
N ALA A 10 -40.67 16.34 19.97
CA ALA A 10 -41.97 15.93 19.46
C ALA A 10 -43.10 16.79 20.05
N GLY A 11 -43.85 17.48 19.17
CA GLY A 11 -44.95 18.36 19.56
C GLY A 11 -44.54 19.69 20.18
N LEU A 12 -43.24 20.04 20.15
CA LEU A 12 -42.72 21.32 20.64
C LEU A 12 -42.43 22.27 19.47
N ASP A 13 -42.54 23.57 19.72
CA ASP A 13 -42.18 24.62 18.76
C ASP A 13 -40.65 24.79 18.69
N LEU A 14 -40.04 24.06 17.76
CA LEU A 14 -38.59 24.00 17.56
C LEU A 14 -38.13 25.03 16.52
N LEU A 15 -37.21 25.90 16.94
CA LEU A 15 -36.49 26.85 16.08
C LEU A 15 -35.01 26.44 15.94
N LEU A 16 -34.58 26.18 14.71
CA LEU A 16 -33.19 25.98 14.36
C LEU A 16 -32.52 27.34 14.08
N VAL A 17 -31.45 27.66 14.80
CA VAL A 17 -30.69 28.91 14.61
C VAL A 17 -29.29 28.59 14.09
N ALA A 18 -28.95 29.08 12.89
CA ALA A 18 -27.68 28.78 12.23
C ALA A 18 -26.81 30.03 11.99
N PRO A 19 -25.52 30.01 12.36
CA PRO A 19 -24.58 31.05 11.97
C PRO A 19 -24.20 31.03 10.48
N LEU A 20 -24.51 32.11 9.74
CA LEU A 20 -24.44 32.20 8.27
C LEU A 20 -23.11 31.79 7.62
N LYS A 21 -21.97 32.01 8.27
CA LYS A 21 -20.63 31.82 7.66
C LYS A 21 -20.13 30.38 7.66
N GLY A 22 -20.68 29.49 8.48
CA GLY A 22 -20.15 28.13 8.67
C GLY A 22 -21.18 27.01 8.51
N SER A 23 -22.42 27.21 8.97
CA SER A 23 -23.34 26.09 9.19
C SER A 23 -24.47 25.92 8.17
N LEU A 24 -24.50 26.74 7.10
CA LEU A 24 -25.58 26.73 6.09
C LEU A 24 -25.88 25.33 5.51
N PHE A 25 -24.85 24.61 5.08
CA PHE A 25 -25.03 23.27 4.48
C PHE A 25 -25.45 22.25 5.53
N PHE A 26 -24.86 22.32 6.74
CA PHE A 26 -25.19 21.41 7.81
C PHE A 26 -26.63 21.59 8.29
N VAL A 27 -27.08 22.82 8.49
CA VAL A 27 -28.44 23.09 8.95
C VAL A 27 -29.47 22.68 7.89
N ALA A 28 -29.19 22.86 6.60
CA ALA A 28 -30.07 22.43 5.53
C ALA A 28 -30.25 20.90 5.50
N ASP A 29 -29.17 20.14 5.67
CA ASP A 29 -29.24 18.67 5.72
C ASP A 29 -29.85 18.16 7.04
N LEU A 30 -29.55 18.81 8.16
CA LEU A 30 -30.13 18.47 9.45
C LEU A 30 -31.65 18.70 9.45
N SER A 31 -32.10 19.83 8.90
CA SER A 31 -33.51 20.17 8.73
C SER A 31 -34.25 19.10 7.92
N ARG A 32 -33.69 18.66 6.78
CA ARG A 32 -34.26 17.55 5.98
C ARG A 32 -34.32 16.22 6.74
N ALA A 33 -33.43 16.00 7.69
CA ALA A 33 -33.34 14.76 8.46
C ALA A 33 -34.21 14.75 9.72
N ILE A 34 -34.86 15.86 10.07
CA ILE A 34 -35.79 15.97 11.20
C ILE A 34 -37.21 15.78 10.67
N PRO A 35 -37.87 14.62 10.92
CA PRO A 35 -39.22 14.33 10.42
C PRO A 35 -40.33 15.01 11.25
N SER A 36 -40.16 16.29 11.59
CA SER A 36 -41.16 17.10 12.33
C SER A 36 -41.15 18.54 11.83
N LEU A 37 -42.26 19.26 12.00
CA LEU A 37 -42.34 20.68 11.67
C LEU A 37 -41.38 21.48 12.56
N HIS A 38 -40.59 22.36 11.97
CA HIS A 38 -39.65 23.24 12.68
C HIS A 38 -39.37 24.47 11.83
N GLU A 39 -38.99 25.58 12.48
CA GLU A 39 -38.58 26.80 11.81
C GLU A 39 -37.06 26.93 11.74
N LEU A 40 -36.59 27.79 10.83
CA LEU A 40 -35.18 28.00 10.55
C LEU A 40 -34.91 29.51 10.50
N ASP A 41 -33.98 29.98 11.32
CA ASP A 41 -33.51 31.36 11.29
C ASP A 41 -31.97 31.43 11.34
N PHE A 42 -31.43 32.59 10.96
CA PHE A 42 -30.01 32.80 10.75
C PHE A 42 -29.50 34.00 11.52
N VAL A 43 -28.35 33.84 12.17
CA VAL A 43 -27.59 34.92 12.79
C VAL A 43 -26.26 35.10 12.08
N GLU A 44 -25.74 36.33 12.08
CA GLU A 44 -24.38 36.60 11.61
C GLU A 44 -23.58 37.27 12.71
N LEU A 45 -22.37 36.75 12.94
CA LEU A 45 -21.40 37.30 13.87
C LEU A 45 -20.18 37.80 13.08
N ALA A 46 -19.65 38.96 13.47
CA ALA A 46 -18.32 39.40 13.05
C ALA A 46 -17.29 38.45 13.71
N GLY A 47 -16.56 37.70 12.89
CA GLY A 47 -15.52 36.80 13.37
C GLY A 47 -14.29 37.56 13.88
N TYR A 48 -13.49 36.91 14.74
CA TYR A 48 -12.10 37.29 14.96
C TYR A 48 -11.34 37.11 13.64
N GLY A 49 -11.17 38.20 12.90
CA GLY A 49 -10.70 38.14 11.52
C GLY A 49 -9.87 39.35 11.15
N GLY A 50 -8.81 39.62 11.91
CA GLY A 50 -7.78 40.58 11.51
C GLY A 50 -6.99 41.25 12.63
N ALA A 51 -6.53 40.55 13.67
CA ALA A 51 -5.71 41.17 14.71
C ALA A 51 -4.29 40.58 14.76
N VAL A 52 -3.34 41.45 14.41
CA VAL A 52 -2.00 41.53 14.98
C VAL A 52 -1.99 41.07 16.46
N PRO A 53 -0.97 40.36 16.96
CA PRO A 53 -0.93 39.92 18.36
C PRO A 53 -1.08 41.10 19.31
N GLY A 54 -2.20 41.18 20.03
CA GLY A 54 -2.47 42.24 21.03
C GLY A 54 -3.86 42.91 21.00
N GLY A 55 -4.71 42.64 20.00
CA GLY A 55 -6.03 43.30 19.88
C GLY A 55 -7.22 42.49 20.44
N HIS A 56 -7.89 42.99 21.48
CA HIS A 56 -9.20 42.50 21.93
C HIS A 56 -10.33 43.03 21.02
N GLU A 57 -10.52 42.44 19.83
CA GLU A 57 -11.72 42.73 19.05
C GLU A 57 -12.94 41.94 19.59
N ARG A 58 -13.91 42.68 20.14
CA ARG A 58 -15.16 42.12 20.68
C ARG A 58 -16.00 41.53 19.55
N VAL A 59 -16.50 40.31 19.71
CA VAL A 59 -17.52 39.70 18.84
C VAL A 59 -18.72 40.67 18.76
N ARG A 60 -19.14 41.02 17.54
CA ARG A 60 -20.32 41.87 17.27
C ARG A 60 -21.33 41.09 16.43
N LEU A 61 -22.61 41.32 16.69
CA LEU A 61 -23.71 40.78 15.89
C LEU A 61 -23.86 41.64 14.62
N LEU A 62 -23.79 41.01 13.45
CA LEU A 62 -23.98 41.65 12.14
C LEU A 62 -25.42 41.49 11.64
N LYS A 63 -26.04 40.34 11.93
CA LYS A 63 -27.44 40.06 11.66
C LYS A 63 -28.07 39.36 12.88
N ASP A 64 -29.22 39.86 13.30
CA ASP A 64 -30.03 39.27 14.35
C ASP A 64 -31.14 38.35 13.81
N LEU A 65 -31.77 37.61 14.72
CA LEU A 65 -32.98 36.83 14.46
C LEU A 65 -34.11 37.74 13.96
N ASN A 66 -34.93 37.21 13.06
CA ASN A 66 -36.07 37.93 12.50
C ASN A 66 -37.29 37.83 13.44
N GLU A 67 -37.39 36.76 14.23
CA GLU A 67 -38.52 36.50 15.11
C GLU A 67 -38.13 36.42 16.61
N PRO A 68 -39.04 36.78 17.52
CA PRO A 68 -38.82 36.59 18.95
C PRO A 68 -38.77 35.10 19.31
N ILE A 69 -37.89 34.77 20.26
CA ILE A 69 -37.65 33.37 20.70
C ILE A 69 -38.15 33.07 22.11
N GLU A 70 -38.89 34.02 22.72
CA GLU A 70 -39.41 33.87 24.07
C GLU A 70 -40.39 32.69 24.15
N GLY A 71 -40.16 31.78 25.10
CA GLY A 71 -40.96 30.57 25.25
C GLY A 71 -40.76 29.50 24.17
N ARG A 72 -39.89 29.72 23.17
CA ARG A 72 -39.62 28.74 22.09
C ARG A 72 -38.50 27.78 22.44
N HIS A 73 -38.47 26.60 21.80
CA HIS A 73 -37.37 25.65 21.93
C HIS A 73 -36.31 25.92 20.86
N VAL A 74 -35.13 26.39 21.26
CA VAL A 74 -34.09 26.83 20.34
C VAL A 74 -32.93 25.84 20.27
N LEU A 75 -32.57 25.43 19.06
CA LEU A 75 -31.40 24.60 18.78
C LEU A 75 -30.43 25.36 17.89
N VAL A 76 -29.27 25.73 18.45
CA VAL A 76 -28.20 26.37 17.68
C VAL A 76 -27.45 25.31 16.88
N VAL A 77 -27.32 25.50 15.58
CA VAL A 77 -26.71 24.54 14.65
C VAL A 77 -25.40 25.09 14.11
N GLU A 78 -24.28 24.48 14.53
CA GLU A 78 -22.92 24.87 14.16
C GLU A 78 -22.22 23.72 13.41
N ASP A 79 -21.45 24.01 12.37
CA ASP A 79 -20.69 22.98 11.65
C ASP A 79 -19.54 22.41 12.50
N VAL A 80 -18.78 23.27 13.17
CA VAL A 80 -17.61 22.87 13.95
C VAL A 80 -17.53 23.61 15.28
N VAL A 81 -17.49 22.85 16.39
CA VAL A 81 -17.14 23.39 17.70
C VAL A 81 -15.64 23.19 17.94
N ASP A 82 -14.87 24.29 17.81
CA ASP A 82 -13.43 24.33 18.12
C ASP A 82 -13.18 24.79 19.56
N THR A 83 -12.80 26.06 19.77
CA THR A 83 -12.60 26.62 21.13
C THR A 83 -13.90 26.80 21.92
N GLY A 84 -15.04 26.93 21.23
CA GLY A 84 -16.36 27.16 21.82
C GLY A 84 -16.64 28.60 22.25
N LEU A 85 -15.71 29.55 22.03
CA LEU A 85 -15.88 30.95 22.47
C LEU A 85 -17.04 31.68 21.76
N THR A 86 -17.08 31.61 20.43
CA THR A 86 -18.14 32.23 19.61
C THR A 86 -19.52 31.67 19.97
N LEU A 87 -19.60 30.35 20.11
CA LEU A 87 -20.82 29.64 20.45
C LEU A 87 -21.29 29.97 21.88
N ASN A 88 -20.38 30.16 22.84
CA ASN A 88 -20.73 30.60 24.19
C ASN A 88 -21.28 32.02 24.21
N TYR A 89 -20.70 32.92 23.41
CA TYR A 89 -21.23 34.28 23.26
C TYR A 89 -22.65 34.27 22.71
N LEU A 90 -22.88 33.53 21.61
CA LEU A 90 -24.21 33.39 21.01
C LEU A 90 -25.20 32.77 22.00
N ARG A 91 -24.80 31.71 22.72
CA ARG A 91 -25.63 31.08 23.76
C ARG A 91 -26.07 32.09 24.82
N LYS A 92 -25.15 32.89 25.36
CA LYS A 92 -25.47 33.89 26.39
C LYS A 92 -26.43 34.95 25.86
N LEU A 93 -26.24 35.39 24.61
CA LEU A 93 -27.11 36.37 23.96
C LEU A 93 -28.53 35.85 23.76
N LEU A 94 -28.68 34.60 23.29
CA LEU A 94 -29.99 33.98 23.10
C LEU A 94 -30.67 33.64 24.44
N ALA A 95 -29.92 33.24 25.46
CA ALA A 95 -30.48 32.94 26.79
C ALA A 95 -31.16 34.15 27.45
N LEU A 96 -30.67 35.37 27.18
CA LEU A 96 -31.29 36.61 27.68
C LEU A 96 -32.68 36.88 27.10
N ARG A 97 -33.06 36.20 26.01
CA ARG A 97 -34.37 36.36 25.34
C ARG A 97 -35.43 35.38 25.83
N GLY A 98 -35.15 34.63 26.90
CA GLY A 98 -36.12 33.75 27.55
C GLY A 98 -36.65 32.56 26.72
N PRO A 99 -35.82 31.80 25.97
CA PRO A 99 -36.30 30.59 25.32
C PRO A 99 -36.69 29.51 26.35
N ALA A 100 -37.69 28.68 26.04
CA ALA A 100 -38.09 27.55 26.89
C ALA A 100 -37.00 26.49 27.03
N SER A 101 -36.18 26.30 25.98
CA SER A 101 -34.94 25.53 26.06
C SER A 101 -33.92 26.02 25.07
N LEU A 102 -32.63 25.93 25.42
CA LEU A 102 -31.52 26.27 24.53
C LEU A 102 -30.53 25.10 24.46
N GLY A 103 -30.41 24.49 23.29
CA GLY A 103 -29.48 23.40 22.99
C GLY A 103 -28.54 23.74 21.85
N ILE A 104 -27.48 22.95 21.69
CA ILE A 104 -26.55 23.05 20.56
C ILE A 104 -26.46 21.70 19.84
N ALA A 105 -26.54 21.74 18.51
CA ALA A 105 -26.21 20.64 17.62
C ALA A 105 -24.97 21.00 16.80
N THR A 106 -23.99 20.09 16.74
CA THR A 106 -22.81 20.28 15.90
C THR A 106 -22.48 19.08 15.05
N LEU A 107 -22.01 19.31 13.82
CA LEU A 107 -21.52 18.25 12.96
C LEU A 107 -20.19 17.70 13.49
N LEU A 108 -19.25 18.57 13.87
CA LEU A 108 -17.93 18.18 14.35
C LEU A 108 -17.61 18.81 15.69
N ASP A 109 -17.18 17.96 16.62
CA ASP A 109 -16.71 18.40 17.92
C ASP A 109 -15.21 18.13 18.12
N ARG A 110 -14.49 19.14 18.62
CA ARG A 110 -13.06 19.12 18.96
C ARG A 110 -12.85 19.35 20.46
N PRO A 111 -13.21 18.38 21.33
CA PRO A 111 -13.21 18.58 22.77
C PRO A 111 -11.83 18.93 23.37
N TYR A 112 -10.73 18.53 22.73
CA TYR A 112 -9.36 18.83 23.17
C TYR A 112 -8.92 20.28 22.95
N ARG A 113 -9.61 21.04 22.08
CA ARG A 113 -9.38 22.48 21.87
C ARG A 113 -10.36 23.36 22.62
N ARG A 114 -11.35 22.75 23.29
CA ARG A 114 -12.44 23.45 23.97
C ARG A 114 -11.92 24.25 25.16
N LEU A 115 -12.14 25.57 25.12
CA LEU A 115 -11.85 26.50 26.23
C LEU A 115 -13.07 26.74 27.12
N VAL A 116 -14.27 26.47 26.60
CA VAL A 116 -15.55 26.65 27.30
C VAL A 116 -16.17 25.28 27.58
N HIS A 117 -16.03 24.78 28.81
CA HIS A 117 -16.49 23.44 29.17
C HIS A 117 -18.01 23.33 29.44
N ASP A 118 -18.70 24.45 29.70
CA ASP A 118 -20.14 24.50 30.07
C ASP A 118 -21.10 24.63 28.87
N LEU A 119 -20.65 24.30 27.65
CA LEU A 119 -21.51 24.39 26.47
C LEU A 119 -22.53 23.23 26.43
N PRO A 120 -23.84 23.51 26.32
CA PRO A 120 -24.89 22.49 26.22
C PRO A 120 -24.95 21.87 24.81
N VAL A 121 -23.87 21.23 24.38
CA VAL A 121 -23.80 20.47 23.13
C VAL A 121 -24.54 19.15 23.30
N ARG A 122 -25.82 19.12 22.91
CA ARG A 122 -26.73 17.99 23.08
C ARG A 122 -26.61 16.97 21.95
N TYR A 123 -26.30 17.44 20.75
CA TYR A 123 -26.21 16.59 19.56
C TYR A 123 -24.86 16.78 18.88
N VAL A 124 -24.09 15.70 18.80
CA VAL A 124 -22.78 15.69 18.15
C VAL A 124 -22.80 14.69 17.00
N GLY A 125 -22.40 15.13 15.81
CA GLY A 125 -22.28 14.26 14.64
C GLY A 125 -21.04 13.37 14.78
N PHE A 126 -19.86 14.00 14.88
CA PHE A 126 -18.58 13.32 14.94
C PHE A 126 -17.61 14.03 15.90
N VAL A 127 -16.91 13.27 16.72
CA VAL A 127 -15.74 13.76 17.47
C VAL A 127 -14.50 13.55 16.60
N VAL A 128 -13.77 14.62 16.26
CA VAL A 128 -12.66 14.58 15.28
C VAL A 128 -11.32 14.97 15.89
N PRO A 129 -10.20 14.29 15.55
CA PRO A 129 -8.86 14.57 16.08
C PRO A 129 -8.31 15.92 15.59
N ASP A 130 -7.17 16.33 16.16
CA ASP A 130 -6.54 17.64 15.91
C ASP A 130 -5.90 17.75 14.52
N GLU A 131 -6.74 17.77 13.49
CA GLU A 131 -6.35 17.79 12.08
C GLU A 131 -7.04 18.96 11.35
N TYR A 132 -6.44 19.44 10.26
CA TYR A 132 -7.05 20.44 9.40
C TYR A 132 -8.05 19.77 8.46
N PHE A 133 -9.27 20.30 8.42
CA PHE A 133 -10.31 19.83 7.51
C PHE A 133 -10.83 21.00 6.67
N VAL A 134 -11.18 20.74 5.41
CA VAL A 134 -11.64 21.76 4.46
C VAL A 134 -12.83 21.20 3.68
N GLY A 135 -13.95 21.93 3.71
CA GLY A 135 -15.13 21.69 2.86
C GLY A 135 -16.16 20.71 3.43
N TYR A 136 -17.44 21.05 3.24
CA TYR A 136 -18.60 20.28 3.73
C TYR A 136 -18.67 18.83 3.20
N GLU A 137 -18.39 18.62 1.92
CA GLU A 137 -18.32 17.28 1.31
C GLU A 137 -17.19 16.42 1.88
N ALA A 138 -16.04 16.99 2.23
CA ALA A 138 -14.94 16.25 2.83
C ALA A 138 -15.32 15.69 4.21
N TYR A 139 -16.14 16.42 4.97
CA TYR A 139 -16.66 15.99 6.27
C TYR A 139 -17.63 14.81 6.15
N LEU A 140 -18.59 14.88 5.22
CA LEU A 140 -19.55 13.79 4.96
C LEU A 140 -18.87 12.55 4.37
N THR A 141 -17.85 12.76 3.53
CA THR A 141 -17.05 11.68 2.95
C THR A 141 -16.24 10.97 4.03
N LEU A 142 -15.62 11.71 4.98
CA LEU A 142 -14.94 11.11 6.13
C LEU A 142 -15.89 10.41 7.11
N ALA A 143 -17.11 10.93 7.30
CA ALA A 143 -18.15 10.30 8.10
C ALA A 143 -18.61 8.95 7.52
N ARG A 144 -18.87 8.90 6.20
CA ARG A 144 -19.18 7.65 5.48
C ARG A 144 -17.97 6.71 5.40
N LEU A 145 -16.76 7.25 5.24
CA LEU A 145 -15.54 6.46 5.28
C LEU A 145 -15.30 5.88 6.67
N ARG A 146 -15.56 6.59 7.78
CA ARG A 146 -15.40 6.06 9.15
C ARG A 146 -16.43 4.98 9.50
N SER A 147 -17.67 5.07 9.02
CA SER A 147 -18.63 3.97 9.20
C SER A 147 -18.29 2.74 8.35
N MET A 148 -17.55 2.93 7.25
CA MET A 148 -17.13 1.86 6.32
C MET A 148 -15.68 1.36 6.50
N ASN A 149 -14.83 2.02 7.29
CA ASN A 149 -13.39 1.74 7.30
C ASN A 149 -13.00 0.58 8.23
N ALA A 150 -12.78 -0.59 7.62
CA ALA A 150 -12.00 -1.68 8.18
C ALA A 150 -10.62 -1.22 8.69
N THR A 151 -10.04 -0.17 8.12
CA THR A 151 -8.70 0.38 8.48
C THR A 151 -8.67 0.99 9.90
N ALA A 152 -9.70 1.75 10.30
CA ALA A 152 -9.76 2.36 11.63
C ALA A 152 -9.97 1.32 12.73
N ARG A 153 -10.82 0.31 12.48
CA ARG A 153 -10.97 -0.85 13.36
C ARG A 153 -9.70 -1.68 13.47
N THR A 154 -8.85 -1.68 12.45
CA THR A 154 -7.58 -2.42 12.44
C THR A 154 -6.47 -1.70 13.18
N ALA A 155 -6.35 -0.39 13.00
CA ALA A 155 -5.42 0.43 13.79
C ALA A 155 -5.80 0.37 15.28
N ASP A 156 -7.10 0.38 15.58
CA ASP A 156 -7.60 0.21 16.95
C ASP A 156 -7.41 -1.25 17.45
N ASP A 157 -7.73 -2.29 16.67
CA ASP A 157 -7.48 -3.69 17.02
C ASP A 157 -5.98 -3.99 17.21
N ALA A 158 -5.11 -3.45 16.35
CA ALA A 158 -3.66 -3.53 16.46
C ALA A 158 -3.19 -2.79 17.72
N GLY A 159 -3.74 -1.61 17.99
CA GLY A 159 -3.52 -0.87 19.23
C GLY A 159 -3.97 -1.62 20.49
N ARG A 160 -5.10 -2.34 20.44
CA ARG A 160 -5.63 -3.18 21.53
C ARG A 160 -4.79 -4.45 21.74
N VAL A 161 -4.28 -5.07 20.67
CA VAL A 161 -3.32 -6.19 20.74
C VAL A 161 -1.99 -5.73 21.36
N LEU A 162 -1.51 -4.54 20.99
CA LEU A 162 -0.30 -3.94 21.56
C LEU A 162 -0.47 -3.55 23.04
N ARG A 163 -1.67 -3.06 23.42
CA ARG A 163 -2.09 -2.83 24.82
C ARG A 163 -2.33 -4.12 25.62
N GLY A 164 -2.35 -5.28 24.97
CA GLY A 164 -2.45 -6.59 25.62
C GLY A 164 -3.86 -7.10 25.86
N GLU A 165 -4.89 -6.40 25.39
CA GLU A 165 -6.31 -6.61 25.71
C GLU A 165 -6.96 -7.82 24.99
N ARG A 166 -6.37 -8.33 23.90
CA ARG A 166 -6.78 -9.61 23.27
C ARG A 166 -5.77 -10.73 23.59
N ARG A 167 -6.25 -11.88 24.07
CA ARG A 167 -5.49 -13.14 24.26
C ARG A 167 -5.89 -14.16 23.17
N GLY A 168 -4.93 -14.78 22.47
CA GLY A 168 -5.16 -15.85 21.49
C GLY A 168 -4.33 -15.77 20.19
N SER A 169 -4.37 -16.84 19.37
CA SER A 169 -3.65 -17.00 18.08
C SER A 169 -4.06 -15.98 17.01
N PHE A 170 -5.24 -15.35 17.15
CA PHE A 170 -5.76 -14.29 16.28
C PHE A 170 -5.09 -12.91 16.47
N ARG A 171 -4.01 -12.80 17.27
CA ARG A 171 -3.21 -11.56 17.43
C ARG A 171 -2.48 -11.12 16.16
N ILE A 172 -2.20 -12.05 15.25
CA ILE A 172 -1.36 -11.82 14.07
C ILE A 172 -2.19 -11.35 12.87
N LEU A 173 -3.49 -11.67 12.84
CA LEU A 173 -4.42 -11.36 11.75
C LEU A 173 -4.49 -9.86 11.35
N PRO A 174 -4.41 -8.90 12.29
CA PRO A 174 -4.35 -7.48 11.93
C PRO A 174 -3.08 -7.09 11.16
N PHE A 175 -1.99 -7.84 11.32
CA PHE A 175 -0.66 -7.52 10.81
C PHE A 175 -0.29 -8.27 9.52
N LEU A 176 -0.99 -9.35 9.16
CA LEU A 176 -0.76 -10.25 8.00
C LEU A 176 -1.06 -9.64 6.61
N GLY A 177 -0.89 -8.33 6.40
CA GLY A 177 -1.27 -7.64 5.15
C GLY A 177 -0.07 -7.09 4.35
N PRO A 178 0.77 -6.24 4.96
CA PRO A 178 1.87 -5.58 4.25
C PRO A 178 2.89 -6.55 3.67
N ALA A 179 3.21 -7.63 4.38
CA ALA A 179 4.19 -8.60 3.88
C ALA A 179 3.66 -9.39 2.67
N PHE A 180 2.36 -9.63 2.57
CA PHE A 180 1.76 -10.26 1.39
C PHE A 180 1.75 -9.34 0.17
N VAL A 181 1.51 -8.04 0.37
CA VAL A 181 1.64 -7.04 -0.70
C VAL A 181 3.09 -6.97 -1.18
N ALA A 182 4.05 -7.04 -0.26
CA ALA A 182 5.46 -7.08 -0.63
C ALA A 182 5.87 -8.41 -1.29
N CYS A 183 5.32 -9.56 -0.87
CA CYS A 183 5.71 -10.86 -1.42
C CYS A 183 5.21 -11.09 -2.85
N VAL A 184 4.12 -10.43 -3.27
CA VAL A 184 3.61 -10.61 -4.64
C VAL A 184 4.61 -10.21 -5.71
N ALA A 185 5.44 -9.21 -5.41
CA ALA A 185 6.49 -8.77 -6.31
C ALA A 185 7.59 -9.83 -6.51
N TYR A 186 7.77 -10.72 -5.53
CA TYR A 186 8.69 -11.86 -5.65
C TYR A 186 8.13 -13.04 -6.45
N ILE A 187 6.90 -12.91 -6.95
CA ILE A 187 6.19 -13.90 -7.76
C ILE A 187 5.73 -13.22 -9.06
N ASP A 188 6.48 -12.23 -9.55
CA ASP A 188 6.17 -11.46 -10.76
C ASP A 188 6.54 -12.22 -12.05
N PRO A 189 6.11 -11.74 -13.24
CA PRO A 189 6.45 -12.38 -14.51
C PRO A 189 7.96 -12.41 -14.82
N GLY A 190 8.74 -11.49 -14.25
CA GLY A 190 10.20 -11.51 -14.32
C GLY A 190 10.78 -12.78 -13.68
N ASN A 191 10.33 -13.09 -12.46
CA ASN A 191 10.70 -14.32 -11.75
C ASN A 191 10.22 -15.58 -12.48
N PHE A 192 9.06 -15.56 -13.14
CA PHE A 192 8.62 -16.68 -13.98
C PHE A 192 9.63 -16.98 -15.09
N ALA A 193 10.07 -15.96 -15.82
CA ALA A 193 11.01 -16.14 -16.93
C ALA A 193 12.35 -16.71 -16.46
N THR A 194 12.92 -16.19 -15.38
CA THR A 194 14.20 -16.68 -14.85
C THR A 194 14.11 -18.09 -14.27
N ASN A 195 13.01 -18.43 -13.59
CA ASN A 195 12.82 -19.76 -12.99
C ASN A 195 12.55 -20.84 -14.04
N ILE A 196 11.77 -20.52 -15.09
CA ILE A 196 11.50 -21.44 -16.20
C ILE A 196 12.77 -21.66 -17.04
N ALA A 197 13.52 -20.59 -17.34
CA ALA A 197 14.80 -20.70 -18.01
C ALA A 197 15.80 -21.54 -17.18
N GLY A 198 15.80 -21.36 -15.85
CA GLY A 198 16.65 -22.12 -14.91
C GLY A 198 16.34 -23.60 -14.91
N GLY A 199 15.06 -23.94 -14.78
CA GLY A 199 14.62 -25.33 -14.76
C GLY A 199 14.82 -26.04 -16.09
N SER A 200 14.51 -25.37 -17.21
CA SER A 200 14.62 -25.96 -18.55
C SER A 200 16.07 -26.22 -18.99
N LYS A 201 17.03 -25.36 -18.61
CA LYS A 201 18.44 -25.52 -19.00
C LYS A 201 19.27 -26.36 -18.03
N PHE A 202 19.06 -26.21 -16.72
CA PHE A 202 19.95 -26.79 -15.69
C PHE A 202 19.26 -27.78 -14.75
N GLY A 203 17.99 -28.11 -15.03
CA GLY A 203 17.19 -29.00 -14.21
C GLY A 203 17.05 -28.47 -12.77
N TYR A 204 17.30 -29.33 -11.79
CA TYR A 204 17.18 -29.00 -10.37
C TYR A 204 18.40 -28.26 -9.79
N THR A 205 19.47 -28.07 -10.56
CA THR A 205 20.76 -27.60 -10.05
C THR A 205 20.70 -26.19 -9.46
N LEU A 206 19.75 -25.36 -9.89
CA LEU A 206 19.60 -23.97 -9.46
C LEU A 206 18.59 -23.77 -8.31
N VAL A 207 18.00 -24.85 -7.75
CA VAL A 207 17.04 -24.76 -6.65
C VAL A 207 17.67 -24.09 -5.42
N TRP A 208 18.91 -24.44 -5.06
CA TRP A 208 19.60 -23.82 -3.92
C TRP A 208 19.80 -22.30 -4.12
N VAL A 209 19.94 -21.83 -5.37
CA VAL A 209 20.08 -20.40 -5.66
C VAL A 209 18.79 -19.66 -5.33
N ILE A 210 17.62 -20.23 -5.68
CA ILE A 210 16.32 -19.67 -5.31
C ILE A 210 16.17 -19.60 -3.79
N VAL A 211 16.55 -20.68 -3.07
CA VAL A 211 16.48 -20.71 -1.61
C VAL A 211 17.40 -19.64 -1.00
N ALA A 212 18.64 -19.54 -1.47
CA ALA A 212 19.59 -18.52 -1.03
C ALA A 212 19.10 -17.10 -1.33
N ALA A 213 18.59 -16.86 -2.54
CA ALA A 213 18.02 -15.57 -2.95
C ALA A 213 16.83 -15.17 -2.07
N ASN A 214 15.94 -16.12 -1.76
CA ASN A 214 14.80 -15.87 -0.88
C ASN A 214 15.23 -15.58 0.57
N LEU A 215 16.25 -16.27 1.09
CA LEU A 215 16.80 -15.96 2.42
C LEU A 215 17.40 -14.54 2.47
N MET A 216 18.11 -14.13 1.41
CA MET A 216 18.62 -12.76 1.28
C MET A 216 17.47 -11.75 1.22
N ALA A 217 16.44 -12.02 0.42
CA ALA A 217 15.24 -11.20 0.32
C ALA A 217 14.54 -11.04 1.67
N MET A 218 14.35 -12.13 2.42
CA MET A 218 13.73 -12.13 3.73
C MET A 218 14.49 -11.24 4.72
N LEU A 219 15.83 -11.27 4.69
CA LEU A 219 16.68 -10.37 5.47
C LEU A 219 16.44 -8.91 5.07
N ILE A 220 16.52 -8.59 3.78
CA ILE A 220 16.36 -7.23 3.25
C ILE A 220 14.97 -6.67 3.56
N GLN A 221 13.92 -7.46 3.38
CA GLN A 221 12.54 -7.06 3.66
C GLN A 221 12.32 -6.86 5.17
N THR A 222 12.94 -7.70 6.01
CA THR A 222 12.92 -7.48 7.47
C THR A 222 13.60 -6.17 7.84
N LEU A 223 14.70 -5.80 7.19
CA LEU A 223 15.40 -4.52 7.42
C LEU A 223 14.57 -3.32 6.97
N SER A 224 13.94 -3.41 5.79
CA SER A 224 13.03 -2.37 5.29
C SER A 224 11.85 -2.17 6.25
N ALA A 225 11.25 -3.27 6.69
CA ALA A 225 10.17 -3.24 7.65
C ALA A 225 10.58 -2.59 8.98
N LYS A 226 11.77 -2.95 9.47
CA LYS A 226 12.33 -2.41 10.70
C LYS A 226 12.56 -0.91 10.61
N LEU A 227 13.05 -0.40 9.47
CA LEU A 227 13.25 1.03 9.24
C LEU A 227 11.91 1.79 9.34
N GLY A 228 10.88 1.29 8.66
CA GLY A 228 9.54 1.90 8.68
C GLY A 228 8.94 1.97 10.09
N ILE A 229 9.09 0.90 10.87
CA ILE A 229 8.60 0.83 12.26
C ILE A 229 9.40 1.75 13.20
N ALA A 230 10.73 1.80 13.05
CA ALA A 230 11.60 2.54 13.96
C ALA A 230 11.52 4.05 13.74
N THR A 231 11.44 4.49 12.48
CA THR A 231 11.50 5.91 12.13
C THR A 231 10.13 6.54 11.93
N GLY A 232 9.09 5.73 11.68
CA GLY A 232 7.79 6.24 11.21
C GLY A 232 7.89 6.98 9.87
N ARG A 233 8.93 6.68 9.08
CA ARG A 233 9.24 7.24 7.76
C ARG A 233 9.61 6.13 6.80
N ASN A 234 9.34 6.32 5.51
CA ASN A 234 9.78 5.38 4.48
C ASN A 234 11.25 5.61 4.10
N LEU A 235 11.88 4.61 3.48
CA LEU A 235 13.29 4.68 3.09
C LEU A 235 13.60 5.91 2.19
N PRO A 236 12.79 6.25 1.17
CA PRO A 236 13.00 7.48 0.39
C PRO A 236 12.98 8.78 1.21
N GLU A 237 12.08 8.90 2.20
CA GLU A 237 12.05 10.05 3.13
C GLU A 237 13.35 10.15 3.94
N VAL A 238 13.82 9.03 4.50
CA VAL A 238 15.06 8.98 5.28
C VAL A 238 16.28 9.31 4.39
N CYS A 239 16.33 8.77 3.17
CA CYS A 239 17.35 9.09 2.18
C CYS A 239 17.40 10.59 1.89
N ARG A 240 16.24 11.22 1.68
CA ARG A 240 16.13 12.65 1.38
C ARG A 240 16.63 13.54 2.52
N GLU A 241 16.39 13.14 3.76
CA GLU A 241 16.79 13.92 4.94
C GLU A 241 18.28 13.83 5.24
N HIS A 242 18.92 12.71 4.90
CA HIS A 242 20.32 12.46 5.21
C HIS A 242 21.27 12.72 4.03
N PHE A 243 20.77 12.69 2.79
CA PHE A 243 21.59 12.96 1.60
C PHE A 243 21.37 14.37 1.05
N SER A 244 22.35 14.83 0.24
CA SER A 244 22.25 16.12 -0.44
C SER A 244 21.04 16.15 -1.41
N ARG A 245 20.48 17.34 -1.67
CA ARG A 245 19.37 17.51 -2.63
C ARG A 245 19.68 16.93 -4.01
N ARG A 246 20.93 17.02 -4.47
CA ARG A 246 21.36 16.47 -5.77
C ARG A 246 21.33 14.94 -5.77
N THR A 247 21.87 14.31 -4.72
CA THR A 247 21.85 12.85 -4.57
C THR A 247 20.43 12.32 -4.44
N SER A 248 19.58 12.96 -3.63
CA SER A 248 18.17 12.59 -3.49
C SER A 248 17.40 12.70 -4.80
N PHE A 249 17.71 13.70 -5.63
CA PHE A 249 17.08 13.86 -6.94
C PHE A 249 17.57 12.80 -7.94
N ALA A 250 18.86 12.48 -7.94
CA ALA A 250 19.41 11.40 -8.76
C ALA A 250 18.82 10.02 -8.39
N LEU A 251 18.70 9.73 -7.08
CA LEU A 251 18.04 8.52 -6.58
C LEU A 251 16.56 8.47 -6.96
N TRP A 252 15.87 9.62 -7.01
CA TRP A 252 14.49 9.67 -7.50
C TRP A 252 14.39 9.29 -8.99
N ILE A 253 15.19 9.91 -9.86
CA ILE A 253 15.18 9.59 -11.30
C ILE A 253 15.44 8.09 -11.49
N GLN A 254 16.47 7.58 -10.82
CA GLN A 254 16.83 6.18 -10.89
C GLN A 254 15.69 5.26 -10.42
N ALA A 255 15.08 5.55 -9.27
CA ALA A 255 13.98 4.74 -8.73
C ALA A 255 12.73 4.78 -9.61
N GLU A 256 12.44 5.92 -10.26
CA GLU A 256 11.34 6.07 -11.21
C GLU A 256 11.61 5.27 -12.50
N LEU A 257 12.85 5.29 -13.02
CA LEU A 257 13.24 4.46 -14.18
C LEU A 257 13.08 2.97 -13.88
N ILE A 258 13.46 2.52 -12.68
CA ILE A 258 13.30 1.12 -12.26
C ILE A 258 11.83 0.76 -12.09
N ALA A 259 11.03 1.64 -11.50
CA ALA A 259 9.60 1.41 -11.38
C ALA A 259 8.93 1.27 -12.75
N MET A 260 9.30 2.11 -13.73
CA MET A 260 8.81 1.99 -15.11
C MET A 260 9.29 0.71 -15.79
N ALA A 261 10.55 0.31 -15.61
CA ALA A 261 11.05 -0.96 -16.15
C ALA A 261 10.32 -2.16 -15.53
N THR A 262 10.05 -2.13 -14.23
CA THR A 262 9.31 -3.21 -13.55
C THR A 262 7.88 -3.28 -14.09
N ASP A 263 7.18 -2.14 -14.16
CA ASP A 263 5.81 -2.10 -14.66
C ASP A 263 5.73 -2.55 -16.12
N LEU A 264 6.74 -2.26 -16.95
CA LEU A 264 6.86 -2.78 -18.31
C LEU A 264 6.86 -4.32 -18.34
N ALA A 265 7.68 -4.95 -17.49
CA ALA A 265 7.76 -6.42 -17.42
C ALA A 265 6.47 -7.05 -16.91
N GLU A 266 5.88 -6.48 -15.86
CA GLU A 266 4.66 -6.98 -15.23
C GLU A 266 3.43 -6.80 -16.12
N PHE A 267 3.35 -5.65 -16.81
CA PHE A 267 2.29 -5.36 -17.77
C PHE A 267 2.37 -6.27 -18.99
N LEU A 268 3.57 -6.49 -19.54
CA LEU A 268 3.78 -7.45 -20.62
C LEU A 268 3.39 -8.86 -20.20
N GLY A 269 3.77 -9.29 -18.99
CA GLY A 269 3.39 -10.60 -18.45
C GLY A 269 1.87 -10.77 -18.33
N ALA A 270 1.17 -9.76 -17.81
CA ALA A 270 -0.29 -9.80 -17.72
C ALA A 270 -0.98 -9.78 -19.10
N ALA A 271 -0.47 -8.98 -20.04
CA ALA A 271 -0.96 -8.95 -21.42
C ALA A 271 -0.75 -10.31 -22.11
N LEU A 272 0.41 -10.94 -21.89
CA LEU A 272 0.69 -12.29 -22.36
C LEU A 272 -0.27 -13.31 -21.73
N GLY A 273 -0.55 -13.18 -20.43
CA GLY A 273 -1.53 -14.01 -19.73
C GLY A 273 -2.92 -13.97 -20.38
N PHE A 274 -3.41 -12.77 -20.72
CA PHE A 274 -4.67 -12.62 -21.46
C PHE A 274 -4.59 -13.15 -22.89
N HIS A 275 -3.48 -12.92 -23.60
CA HIS A 275 -3.25 -13.45 -24.94
C HIS A 275 -3.33 -14.98 -24.95
N LEU A 276 -2.69 -15.63 -23.98
CA LEU A 276 -2.65 -17.08 -23.85
C LEU A 276 -3.99 -17.67 -23.37
N LEU A 277 -4.72 -16.98 -22.50
CA LEU A 277 -5.97 -17.48 -21.93
C LEU A 277 -7.18 -17.30 -22.85
N LEU A 278 -7.26 -16.18 -23.57
CA LEU A 278 -8.39 -15.83 -24.44
C LEU A 278 -8.11 -16.06 -25.93
N GLY A 279 -6.85 -16.30 -26.33
CA GLY A 279 -6.46 -16.45 -27.73
C GLY A 279 -6.59 -15.17 -28.56
N ILE A 280 -6.77 -14.01 -27.94
CA ILE A 280 -6.90 -12.69 -28.60
C ILE A 280 -5.52 -12.12 -28.93
N ALA A 281 -5.39 -11.25 -29.94
CA ALA A 281 -4.11 -10.60 -30.26
C ALA A 281 -3.51 -9.81 -29.06
N LEU A 282 -2.18 -9.66 -29.04
CA LEU A 282 -1.44 -9.06 -27.92
C LEU A 282 -1.87 -7.61 -27.61
N PHE A 283 -2.21 -6.82 -28.64
CA PHE A 283 -2.62 -5.42 -28.46
C PHE A 283 -3.98 -5.29 -27.74
N PRO A 284 -5.06 -5.98 -28.17
CA PRO A 284 -6.29 -6.08 -27.37
C PRO A 284 -6.07 -6.60 -25.95
N ALA A 285 -5.19 -7.60 -25.78
CA ALA A 285 -4.85 -8.14 -24.46
C ALA A 285 -4.15 -7.10 -23.55
N ALA A 286 -3.30 -6.26 -24.12
CA ALA A 286 -2.66 -5.14 -23.43
C ALA A 286 -3.68 -4.09 -22.97
N VAL A 287 -4.63 -3.73 -23.83
CA VAL A 287 -5.71 -2.80 -23.46
C VAL A 287 -6.55 -3.37 -22.31
N LEU A 288 -6.92 -4.65 -22.40
CA LEU A 288 -7.65 -5.35 -21.34
C LEU A 288 -6.87 -5.42 -20.02
N THR A 289 -5.56 -5.61 -20.10
CA THR A 289 -4.63 -5.55 -18.96
C THR A 289 -4.67 -4.18 -18.30
N GLY A 290 -4.61 -3.12 -19.10
CA GLY A 290 -4.75 -1.74 -18.63
C GLY A 290 -6.05 -1.54 -17.86
N ILE A 291 -7.18 -1.89 -18.46
CA ILE A 291 -8.51 -1.77 -17.83
C ILE A 291 -8.56 -2.55 -16.51
N THR A 292 -8.11 -3.80 -16.51
CA THR A 292 -8.13 -4.64 -15.31
C THR A 292 -7.23 -4.09 -14.21
N ALA A 293 -6.04 -3.61 -14.55
CA ALA A 293 -5.14 -2.98 -13.58
C ALA A 293 -5.72 -1.68 -13.00
N PHE A 294 -6.39 -0.86 -13.83
CA PHE A 294 -7.13 0.32 -13.35
C PHE A 294 -8.27 -0.05 -12.40
N LEU A 295 -8.98 -1.16 -12.64
CA LEU A 295 -10.02 -1.65 -11.74
C LEU A 295 -9.45 -2.07 -10.38
N ILE A 296 -8.33 -2.80 -10.37
CA ILE A 296 -7.65 -3.21 -9.13
C ILE A 296 -7.13 -1.98 -8.37
N LEU A 297 -6.51 -1.02 -9.06
CA LEU A 297 -6.11 0.27 -8.47
C LEU A 297 -7.31 1.05 -7.93
N GLY A 298 -8.44 1.04 -8.65
CA GLY A 298 -9.69 1.67 -8.21
C GLY A 298 -10.19 1.11 -6.88
N LEU A 299 -9.84 -0.14 -6.54
CA LEU A 299 -10.17 -0.77 -5.26
C LEU A 299 -9.46 -0.11 -4.07
N GLN A 300 -8.31 0.53 -4.31
CA GLN A 300 -7.56 1.28 -3.28
C GLN A 300 -8.40 2.40 -2.65
N ARG A 301 -9.38 2.97 -3.39
CA ARG A 301 -10.26 4.04 -2.86
C ARG A 301 -11.11 3.57 -1.68
N PHE A 302 -11.31 2.25 -1.53
CA PHE A 302 -12.07 1.63 -0.45
C PHE A 302 -11.20 1.24 0.77
N GLY A 303 -9.91 1.57 0.76
CA GLY A 303 -8.96 1.34 1.86
C GLY A 303 -7.96 0.21 1.60
N PHE A 304 -6.95 0.09 2.48
CA PHE A 304 -5.85 -0.87 2.32
C PHE A 304 -6.24 -2.33 2.46
N ARG A 305 -7.23 -2.67 3.30
CA ARG A 305 -7.63 -4.06 3.54
C ARG A 305 -8.28 -4.78 2.35
N PRO A 306 -9.28 -4.23 1.65
CA PRO A 306 -9.82 -4.91 0.48
C PRO A 306 -8.75 -5.09 -0.60
N PHE A 307 -7.85 -4.11 -0.75
CA PHE A 307 -6.70 -4.21 -1.63
C PHE A 307 -5.76 -5.36 -1.24
N GLU A 308 -5.29 -5.40 0.02
CA GLU A 308 -4.43 -6.47 0.55
C GLU A 308 -5.07 -7.85 0.42
N ALA A 309 -6.39 -7.96 0.68
CA ALA A 309 -7.13 -9.20 0.57
C ALA A 309 -7.20 -9.71 -0.87
N VAL A 310 -7.38 -8.82 -1.85
CA VAL A 310 -7.35 -9.18 -3.27
C VAL A 310 -5.97 -9.65 -3.69
N ILE A 311 -4.91 -8.95 -3.29
CA ILE A 311 -3.53 -9.36 -3.57
C ILE A 311 -3.22 -10.72 -2.92
N ALA A 312 -3.60 -10.92 -1.65
CA ALA A 312 -3.42 -12.19 -0.96
C ALA A 312 -4.21 -13.34 -1.63
N ALA A 313 -5.42 -13.06 -2.12
CA ALA A 313 -6.21 -14.03 -2.88
C ALA A 313 -5.53 -14.41 -4.21
N ILE A 314 -4.95 -13.45 -4.92
CA ILE A 314 -4.19 -13.69 -6.14
C ILE A 314 -2.93 -14.52 -5.85
N VAL A 315 -2.15 -14.18 -4.81
CA VAL A 315 -1.00 -14.99 -4.37
C VAL A 315 -1.42 -16.42 -4.02
N GLY A 316 -2.51 -16.57 -3.28
CA GLY A 316 -3.08 -17.87 -2.93
C GLY A 316 -3.48 -18.68 -4.17
N MET A 317 -4.12 -18.03 -5.16
CA MET A 317 -4.47 -18.63 -6.44
C MET A 317 -3.22 -19.10 -7.20
N ILE A 318 -2.17 -18.27 -7.31
CA ILE A 318 -0.91 -18.64 -7.96
C ILE A 318 -0.28 -19.85 -7.26
N GLY A 319 -0.26 -19.85 -5.92
CA GLY A 319 0.23 -20.97 -5.13
C GLY A 319 -0.54 -22.26 -5.41
N VAL A 320 -1.88 -22.21 -5.46
CA VAL A 320 -2.72 -23.37 -5.79
C VAL A 320 -2.46 -23.87 -7.22
N CYS A 321 -2.27 -22.97 -8.19
CA CYS A 321 -1.95 -23.34 -9.57
C CYS A 321 -0.64 -24.14 -9.63
N TYR A 322 0.43 -23.63 -9.03
CA TYR A 322 1.74 -24.31 -9.04
C TYR A 322 1.80 -25.56 -8.18
N LEU A 323 1.06 -25.60 -7.07
CA LEU A 323 0.89 -26.85 -6.32
C LEU A 323 0.21 -27.91 -7.18
N GLY A 324 -0.86 -27.53 -7.92
CA GLY A 324 -1.50 -28.39 -8.90
C GLY A 324 -0.52 -28.90 -9.95
N GLU A 325 0.26 -28.01 -10.57
CA GLU A 325 1.28 -28.38 -11.56
C GLU A 325 2.33 -29.34 -10.97
N LEU A 326 2.75 -29.13 -9.73
CA LEU A 326 3.70 -30.01 -9.06
C LEU A 326 3.14 -31.42 -8.84
N PHE A 327 1.84 -31.54 -8.53
CA PHE A 327 1.14 -32.83 -8.45
C PHE A 327 1.08 -33.55 -9.80
N TYR A 328 0.84 -32.82 -10.90
CA TYR A 328 0.83 -33.40 -12.25
C TYR A 328 2.23 -33.80 -12.72
N ALA A 329 3.23 -32.97 -12.44
CA ALA A 329 4.60 -33.18 -12.88
C ALA A 329 5.33 -34.32 -12.16
N LYS A 330 4.83 -34.76 -10.99
CA LYS A 330 5.39 -35.83 -10.14
C LYS A 330 6.93 -35.82 -10.07
N PRO A 331 7.54 -34.71 -9.60
CA PRO A 331 8.99 -34.63 -9.50
C PRO A 331 9.52 -35.59 -8.42
N PRO A 332 10.71 -36.18 -8.60
CA PRO A 332 11.38 -36.97 -7.57
C PRO A 332 11.82 -36.05 -6.41
N LEU A 333 10.95 -35.89 -5.41
CA LEU A 333 11.13 -34.97 -4.27
C LEU A 333 12.44 -35.18 -3.52
N GLY A 334 12.97 -36.42 -3.48
CA GLY A 334 14.27 -36.71 -2.86
C GLY A 334 15.44 -35.99 -3.53
N THR A 335 15.48 -35.96 -4.87
CA THR A 335 16.54 -35.25 -5.63
C THR A 335 16.37 -33.73 -5.56
N VAL A 336 15.12 -33.25 -5.50
CA VAL A 336 14.82 -31.82 -5.34
C VAL A 336 15.33 -31.31 -3.98
N ALA A 337 15.10 -32.08 -2.91
CA ALA A 337 15.59 -31.75 -1.58
C ALA A 337 17.13 -31.76 -1.54
N GLU A 338 17.80 -32.74 -2.15
CA GLU A 338 19.25 -32.78 -2.21
C GLU A 338 19.83 -31.56 -2.95
N HIS A 339 19.28 -31.21 -4.12
CA HIS A 339 19.70 -30.03 -4.89
C HIS A 339 19.27 -28.69 -4.30
N ALA A 340 18.36 -28.67 -3.31
CA ALA A 340 18.04 -27.48 -2.56
C ALA A 340 19.12 -27.11 -1.52
N PHE A 341 19.87 -28.12 -1.02
CA PHE A 341 20.90 -27.93 0.01
C PHE A 341 22.33 -28.07 -0.52
N VAL A 342 22.54 -28.70 -1.68
CA VAL A 342 23.87 -28.92 -2.24
C VAL A 342 24.18 -27.87 -3.33
N PRO A 343 25.06 -26.89 -3.08
CA PRO A 343 25.47 -25.91 -4.08
C PRO A 343 26.34 -26.58 -5.15
N LYS A 344 25.81 -26.74 -6.35
CA LYS A 344 26.54 -27.16 -7.55
C LYS A 344 26.28 -26.17 -8.68
N PHE A 345 27.31 -25.90 -9.48
CA PHE A 345 27.22 -25.11 -10.71
C PHE A 345 27.70 -25.98 -11.87
N SER A 346 27.01 -25.88 -13.01
CA SER A 346 27.31 -26.64 -14.22
C SER A 346 27.64 -25.66 -15.36
N GLY A 347 28.88 -25.19 -15.39
CA GLY A 347 29.39 -24.27 -16.43
C GLY A 347 29.07 -22.79 -16.20
N SER A 348 29.62 -21.93 -17.08
CA SER A 348 29.50 -20.46 -17.01
C SER A 348 28.06 -19.95 -17.21
N GLU A 349 27.27 -20.60 -18.07
CA GLU A 349 25.86 -20.24 -18.26
C GLU A 349 25.00 -20.47 -17.01
N SER A 350 25.33 -21.47 -16.18
CA SER A 350 24.61 -21.71 -14.92
C SER A 350 24.84 -20.61 -13.90
N VAL A 351 26.05 -20.02 -13.89
CA VAL A 351 26.40 -18.88 -13.03
C VAL A 351 25.62 -17.65 -13.49
N LEU A 352 25.58 -17.40 -14.80
CA LEU A 352 24.79 -16.34 -15.41
C LEU A 352 23.32 -16.39 -15.01
N LEU A 353 22.69 -17.57 -15.12
CA LEU A 353 21.29 -17.72 -14.72
C LEU A 353 21.09 -17.62 -13.21
N ALA A 354 22.05 -18.12 -12.42
CA ALA A 354 22.03 -17.95 -10.97
C ALA A 354 22.10 -16.47 -10.56
N VAL A 355 22.96 -15.71 -11.22
CA VAL A 355 23.06 -14.26 -11.07
C VAL A 355 21.74 -13.59 -11.46
N GLY A 356 21.13 -14.02 -12.58
CA GLY A 356 19.83 -13.53 -13.02
C GLY A 356 18.71 -13.79 -12.00
N ILE A 357 18.63 -15.00 -11.43
CA ILE A 357 17.69 -15.35 -10.36
C ILE A 357 17.90 -14.47 -9.13
N LEU A 358 19.15 -14.29 -8.70
CA LEU A 358 19.48 -13.43 -7.56
C LEU A 358 19.12 -11.95 -7.82
N GLY A 359 19.38 -11.45 -9.03
CA GLY A 359 19.04 -10.09 -9.45
C GLY A 359 17.54 -9.85 -9.50
N ALA A 360 16.79 -10.76 -10.16
CA ALA A 360 15.33 -10.69 -10.27
C ALA A 360 14.62 -10.82 -8.92
N THR A 361 15.25 -11.48 -7.94
CA THR A 361 14.65 -11.64 -6.61
C THR A 361 14.66 -10.31 -5.84
N VAL A 362 15.69 -9.47 -5.95
CA VAL A 362 15.80 -8.29 -5.07
C VAL A 362 15.29 -7.03 -5.75
N MET A 363 14.00 -6.73 -5.57
CA MET A 363 13.35 -5.59 -6.19
C MET A 363 13.45 -4.29 -5.36
N PRO A 364 14.09 -3.22 -5.87
CA PRO A 364 14.32 -1.98 -5.12
C PRO A 364 13.03 -1.25 -4.70
N HIS A 365 12.05 -1.22 -5.59
CA HIS A 365 10.80 -0.50 -5.37
C HIS A 365 9.97 -1.16 -4.25
N VAL A 366 10.04 -2.48 -4.10
CA VAL A 366 9.39 -3.21 -3.00
C VAL A 366 10.04 -2.89 -1.67
N ILE A 367 11.37 -2.72 -1.64
CA ILE A 367 12.09 -2.26 -0.45
C ILE A 367 11.52 -0.91 0.00
N TYR A 368 11.32 0.04 -0.92
CA TYR A 368 10.71 1.33 -0.57
C TYR A 368 9.27 1.17 -0.10
N LEU A 369 8.46 0.39 -0.81
CA LEU A 369 7.04 0.18 -0.49
C LEU A 369 6.84 -0.49 0.87
N HIS A 370 7.59 -1.54 1.19
CA HIS A 370 7.43 -2.27 2.46
C HIS A 370 7.64 -1.35 3.66
N SER A 371 8.65 -0.47 3.61
CA SER A 371 8.87 0.52 4.67
C SER A 371 7.70 1.51 4.80
N ALA A 372 7.05 1.89 3.70
CA ALA A 372 5.91 2.80 3.70
C ALA A 372 4.61 2.14 4.19
N LEU A 373 4.36 0.87 3.85
CA LEU A 373 3.16 0.16 4.30
C LEU A 373 3.11 -0.02 5.83
N LEU A 374 4.27 0.02 6.50
CA LEU A 374 4.37 -0.07 7.96
C LEU A 374 4.35 1.30 8.66
N GLN A 375 4.66 2.38 7.94
CA GLN A 375 4.62 3.76 8.46
C GLN A 375 3.20 4.18 8.88
N GLU A 376 2.17 3.82 8.11
CA GLU A 376 0.80 4.33 8.31
C GLU A 376 -0.06 3.46 9.26
N ARG A 377 0.45 2.32 9.74
CA ARG A 377 -0.36 1.35 10.52
C ARG A 377 -0.41 1.63 12.02
N VAL A 378 0.75 1.66 12.68
CA VAL A 378 0.85 1.95 14.12
C VAL A 378 2.22 2.55 14.42
N LEU A 379 2.27 3.85 14.78
CA LEU A 379 3.48 4.42 15.37
C LEU A 379 3.60 3.96 16.83
N PRO A 380 4.67 3.24 17.19
CA PRO A 380 4.87 2.80 18.56
C PRO A 380 5.09 4.03 19.47
N LYS A 381 4.31 4.13 20.56
CA LYS A 381 4.45 5.23 21.54
C LYS A 381 5.55 4.98 22.57
N SER A 382 6.14 3.78 22.59
CA SER A 382 7.20 3.35 23.52
C SER A 382 8.13 2.34 22.85
N GLU A 383 9.40 2.27 23.29
CA GLU A 383 10.40 1.33 22.79
C GLU A 383 9.96 -0.14 22.87
N ASP A 384 9.25 -0.52 23.93
CA ASP A 384 8.78 -1.90 24.10
C ASP A 384 7.64 -2.25 23.14
N GLN A 385 6.78 -1.29 22.81
CA GLN A 385 5.78 -1.46 21.75
C GLN A 385 6.46 -1.62 20.39
N ALA A 386 7.53 -0.87 20.12
CA ALA A 386 8.28 -0.97 18.88
C ALA A 386 8.95 -2.35 18.73
N ARG A 387 9.58 -2.87 19.80
CA ARG A 387 10.16 -4.22 19.81
C ARG A 387 9.12 -5.33 19.64
N ARG A 388 7.92 -5.15 20.20
CA ARG A 388 6.83 -6.11 20.08
C ARG A 388 6.23 -6.11 18.68
N LEU A 389 6.01 -4.92 18.11
CA LEU A 389 5.55 -4.75 16.73
C LEU A 389 6.55 -5.38 15.75
N TYR A 390 7.85 -5.09 15.91
CA TYR A 390 8.90 -5.68 15.09
C TYR A 390 8.90 -7.22 15.15
N ARG A 391 8.68 -7.83 16.33
CA ARG A 391 8.59 -9.30 16.44
C ARG A 391 7.44 -9.88 15.64
N PHE A 392 6.27 -9.24 15.64
CA PHE A 392 5.13 -9.67 14.84
C PHE A 392 5.38 -9.47 13.34
N THR A 393 5.89 -8.31 12.95
CA THR A 393 6.23 -8.03 11.55
C THR A 393 7.30 -8.98 11.02
N ARG A 394 8.29 -9.37 11.84
CA ARG A 394 9.29 -10.36 11.43
C ARG A 394 8.67 -11.71 11.11
N ILE A 395 7.70 -12.17 11.92
CA ILE A 395 6.99 -13.43 11.67
C ILE A 395 6.18 -13.33 10.37
N ASP A 396 5.52 -12.19 10.14
CA ASP A 396 4.74 -11.93 8.93
C ASP A 396 5.62 -11.97 7.66
N VAL A 397 6.75 -11.25 7.67
CA VAL A 397 7.74 -11.28 6.57
C VAL A 397 8.26 -12.69 6.32
N VAL A 398 8.58 -13.46 7.38
CA VAL A 398 9.06 -14.83 7.23
C VAL A 398 8.00 -15.72 6.57
N ILE A 399 6.74 -15.63 7.00
CA ILE A 399 5.64 -16.43 6.43
C ILE A 399 5.44 -16.07 4.96
N ALA A 400 5.26 -14.77 4.65
CA ALA A 400 4.96 -14.32 3.30
C ALA A 400 6.09 -14.63 2.30
N MET A 401 7.35 -14.41 2.71
CA MET A 401 8.52 -14.71 1.86
C MET A 401 8.77 -16.22 1.73
N THR A 402 8.44 -17.02 2.74
CA THR A 402 8.50 -18.49 2.61
C THR A 402 7.50 -18.98 1.56
N ILE A 403 6.27 -18.45 1.55
CA ILE A 403 5.27 -18.78 0.53
C ILE A 403 5.79 -18.40 -0.87
N ALA A 404 6.31 -17.19 -1.05
CA ALA A 404 6.87 -16.76 -2.32
C ALA A 404 8.04 -17.66 -2.78
N GLY A 405 8.94 -18.03 -1.87
CA GLY A 405 10.03 -18.96 -2.17
C GLY A 405 9.57 -20.34 -2.59
N LEU A 406 8.57 -20.90 -1.91
CA LEU A 406 8.01 -22.20 -2.28
C LEU A 406 7.39 -22.16 -3.67
N ILE A 407 6.71 -21.06 -4.03
CA ILE A 407 6.17 -20.87 -5.38
C ILE A 407 7.31 -20.79 -6.40
N ASN A 408 8.37 -20.02 -6.13
CA ASN A 408 9.55 -19.93 -7.01
C ASN A 408 10.25 -21.29 -7.20
N VAL A 409 10.41 -22.07 -6.13
CA VAL A 409 10.96 -23.43 -6.21
C VAL A 409 10.04 -24.33 -7.01
N ALA A 410 8.72 -24.27 -6.80
CA ALA A 410 7.75 -25.05 -7.57
C ALA A 410 7.82 -24.72 -9.06
N MET A 411 7.92 -23.44 -9.44
CA MET A 411 8.09 -22.99 -10.83
C MET A 411 9.30 -23.63 -11.50
N LEU A 412 10.46 -23.58 -10.85
CA LEU A 412 11.68 -24.16 -11.39
C LEU A 412 11.60 -25.69 -11.47
N VAL A 413 11.06 -26.34 -10.43
CA VAL A 413 10.92 -27.81 -10.38
C VAL A 413 9.98 -28.31 -11.47
N VAL A 414 8.85 -27.63 -11.70
CA VAL A 414 7.93 -27.95 -12.78
C VAL A 414 8.67 -27.82 -14.12
N ALA A 415 9.30 -26.67 -14.39
CA ALA A 415 10.06 -26.45 -15.61
C ALA A 415 11.19 -27.49 -15.84
N ALA A 416 11.89 -27.90 -14.77
CA ALA A 416 12.90 -28.95 -14.83
C ALA A 416 12.29 -30.32 -15.13
N SER A 417 11.20 -30.68 -14.47
CA SER A 417 10.57 -31.98 -14.68
C SER A 417 9.92 -32.14 -16.06
N THR A 418 9.48 -31.05 -16.68
CA THR A 418 8.77 -31.06 -17.95
C THR A 418 9.69 -30.78 -19.13
N PHE A 419 10.46 -29.70 -19.11
CA PHE A 419 11.24 -29.25 -20.27
C PHE A 419 12.62 -29.92 -20.35
N PHE A 420 13.31 -30.08 -19.21
CA PHE A 420 14.64 -30.69 -19.17
C PHE A 420 14.59 -32.18 -19.50
N LYS A 421 13.58 -32.91 -19.00
CA LYS A 421 13.36 -34.33 -19.34
C LYS A 421 12.98 -34.55 -20.80
N SER A 422 12.31 -33.59 -21.43
CA SER A 422 11.92 -33.65 -22.84
C SER A 422 13.02 -33.16 -23.80
N GLY A 423 14.21 -32.79 -23.29
CA GLY A 423 15.35 -32.35 -24.12
C GLY A 423 15.18 -30.96 -24.76
N LEU A 424 14.19 -30.17 -24.32
CA LEU A 424 13.89 -28.84 -24.87
C LEU A 424 14.68 -27.77 -24.10
N THR A 425 15.94 -27.55 -24.48
CA THR A 425 16.85 -26.62 -23.80
C THR A 425 16.72 -25.16 -24.26
N ASN A 426 15.88 -24.87 -25.27
CA ASN A 426 15.68 -23.53 -25.85
C ASN A 426 14.31 -22.89 -25.51
N VAL A 427 13.73 -23.21 -24.34
CA VAL A 427 12.51 -22.54 -23.86
C VAL A 427 12.87 -21.20 -23.21
N ALA A 428 13.22 -20.20 -24.03
CA ALA A 428 13.51 -18.85 -23.56
C ALA A 428 12.26 -17.95 -23.48
N SER A 429 11.17 -18.29 -24.18
CA SER A 429 9.94 -17.49 -24.20
C SER A 429 8.80 -18.14 -23.43
N LEU A 430 8.06 -17.31 -22.69
CA LEU A 430 6.86 -17.70 -21.93
C LEU A 430 5.77 -18.31 -22.81
N GLU A 431 5.67 -17.88 -24.07
CA GLU A 431 4.74 -18.44 -25.05
C GLU A 431 5.09 -19.89 -25.42
N THR A 432 6.38 -20.18 -25.60
CA THR A 432 6.86 -21.54 -25.90
C THR A 432 6.63 -22.43 -24.69
N ALA A 433 6.92 -21.93 -23.48
CA ALA A 433 6.66 -22.65 -22.25
C ALA A 433 5.19 -23.07 -22.14
N HIS A 434 4.26 -22.14 -22.40
CA HIS A 434 2.81 -22.42 -22.38
C HIS A 434 2.39 -23.46 -23.43
N LYS A 435 2.81 -23.29 -24.69
CA LYS A 435 2.47 -24.24 -25.77
C LYS A 435 3.01 -25.65 -25.48
N THR A 436 4.21 -25.73 -24.93
CA THR A 436 4.84 -27.02 -24.59
C THR A 436 4.20 -27.65 -23.35
N LEU A 437 3.78 -26.84 -22.36
CA LEU A 437 2.97 -27.30 -21.21
C LEU A 437 1.64 -27.93 -21.66
N ALA A 438 0.95 -27.31 -22.63
CA ALA A 438 -0.27 -27.85 -23.21
C ALA A 438 -0.08 -29.25 -23.82
N GLY A 439 1.05 -29.47 -24.49
CA GLY A 439 1.37 -30.73 -25.16
C GLY A 439 1.85 -31.84 -24.23
N LEU A 440 2.56 -31.52 -23.13
CA LEU A 440 3.19 -32.51 -22.25
C LEU A 440 2.35 -32.88 -21.02
N LEU A 441 1.62 -31.93 -20.45
CA LEU A 441 0.85 -32.11 -19.21
C LEU A 441 -0.68 -32.00 -19.43
N GLY A 442 -1.10 -31.59 -20.64
CA GLY A 442 -2.49 -31.44 -21.05
C GLY A 442 -3.02 -30.00 -20.99
N GLY A 443 -4.18 -29.77 -21.59
CA GLY A 443 -4.78 -28.43 -21.73
C GLY A 443 -5.05 -27.71 -20.39
N ASN A 444 -5.32 -28.47 -19.32
CA ASN A 444 -5.57 -27.91 -17.99
C ASN A 444 -4.31 -27.30 -17.35
N SER A 445 -3.11 -27.78 -17.67
CA SER A 445 -1.86 -27.18 -17.17
C SER A 445 -1.53 -25.87 -17.90
N SER A 446 -1.87 -25.78 -19.18
CA SER A 446 -1.74 -24.54 -19.96
C SER A 446 -2.59 -23.41 -19.36
N THR A 447 -3.84 -23.71 -19.01
CA THR A 447 -4.75 -22.72 -18.44
C THR A 447 -4.33 -22.30 -17.02
N LEU A 448 -3.86 -23.24 -16.19
CA LEU A 448 -3.29 -22.92 -14.87
C LEU A 448 -2.08 -22.00 -14.98
N PHE A 449 -1.17 -22.27 -15.92
CA PHE A 449 -0.01 -21.42 -16.17
C PHE A 449 -0.40 -20.01 -16.61
N ALA A 450 -1.33 -19.88 -17.57
CA ALA A 450 -1.78 -18.58 -18.05
C ALA A 450 -2.52 -17.80 -16.96
N LEU A 451 -3.31 -18.47 -16.12
CA LEU A 451 -4.00 -17.86 -14.98
C LEU A 451 -3.02 -17.37 -13.92
N ALA A 452 -1.97 -18.16 -13.63
CA ALA A 452 -0.92 -17.80 -12.70
C ALA A 452 -0.12 -16.58 -13.21
N LEU A 453 0.26 -16.57 -14.48
CA LEU A 453 0.98 -15.47 -15.12
C LEU A 453 0.15 -14.17 -15.15
N LEU A 454 -1.15 -14.29 -15.47
CA LEU A 454 -2.09 -13.17 -15.46
C LEU A 454 -2.28 -12.59 -14.05
N GLY A 455 -2.49 -13.45 -13.05
CA GLY A 455 -2.62 -13.03 -11.67
C GLY A 455 -1.36 -12.33 -11.17
N SER A 456 -0.20 -12.93 -11.44
CA SER A 456 1.13 -12.41 -11.10
C SER A 456 1.34 -11.00 -11.69
N GLY A 457 1.15 -10.84 -13.00
CA GLY A 457 1.35 -9.55 -13.67
C GLY A 457 0.40 -8.45 -13.18
N LEU A 458 -0.89 -8.76 -13.02
CA LEU A 458 -1.89 -7.77 -12.56
C LEU A 458 -1.65 -7.30 -11.12
N SER A 459 -1.32 -8.25 -10.24
CA SER A 459 -1.07 -7.94 -8.82
C SER A 459 0.23 -7.17 -8.64
N SER A 460 1.33 -7.61 -9.25
CA SER A 460 2.64 -6.95 -9.14
C SER A 460 2.63 -5.55 -9.77
N SER A 461 2.02 -5.39 -10.94
CA SER A 461 1.88 -4.09 -11.61
C SER A 461 1.13 -3.04 -10.78
N THR A 462 0.14 -3.49 -10.02
CA THR A 462 -0.57 -2.61 -9.08
C THR A 462 0.34 -2.17 -7.92
N VAL A 463 1.12 -3.10 -7.38
CA VAL A 463 2.10 -2.87 -6.31
C VAL A 463 3.24 -1.96 -6.79
N GLY A 464 3.73 -2.13 -8.02
CA GLY A 464 4.72 -1.25 -8.65
C GLY A 464 4.24 0.20 -8.76
N THR A 465 2.97 0.40 -9.10
CA THR A 465 2.35 1.75 -9.16
C THR A 465 2.36 2.43 -7.78
N LEU A 466 2.05 1.68 -6.71
CA LEU A 466 2.10 2.18 -5.33
C LEU A 466 3.53 2.49 -4.88
N ALA A 467 4.47 1.61 -5.19
CA ALA A 467 5.88 1.81 -4.88
C ALA A 467 6.43 3.08 -5.54
N GLY A 468 6.09 3.33 -6.81
CA GLY A 468 6.45 4.56 -7.50
C GLY A 468 5.88 5.82 -6.84
N GLN A 469 4.64 5.75 -6.34
CA GLN A 469 4.05 6.88 -5.59
C GLN A 469 4.81 7.14 -4.28
N VAL A 470 5.20 6.10 -3.54
CA VAL A 470 6.01 6.20 -2.32
C VAL A 470 7.37 6.83 -2.62
N VAL A 471 8.03 6.38 -3.69
CA VAL A 471 9.31 6.93 -4.16
C VAL A 471 9.21 8.42 -4.46
N MET A 472 8.20 8.83 -5.23
CA MET A 472 8.02 10.25 -5.59
C MET A 472 7.61 11.13 -4.41
N GLN A 473 6.73 10.64 -3.55
CA GLN A 473 6.35 11.34 -2.33
C GLN A 473 7.55 11.52 -1.40
N GLY A 474 8.34 10.46 -1.19
CA GLY A 474 9.45 10.53 -0.25
C GLY A 474 10.62 11.37 -0.76
N PHE A 475 11.06 11.17 -2.01
CA PHE A 475 12.18 11.94 -2.55
C PHE A 475 11.81 13.39 -2.92
N ILE A 476 10.63 13.65 -3.51
CA ILE A 476 10.27 14.96 -4.07
C ILE A 476 9.14 15.68 -3.31
N ARG A 477 8.38 15.00 -2.44
CA ARG A 477 7.18 15.58 -1.76
C ARG A 477 6.13 16.08 -2.75
N ARG A 478 6.02 15.43 -3.91
CA ARG A 478 4.92 15.66 -4.84
C ARG A 478 4.01 14.45 -4.86
N ARG A 479 2.70 14.71 -4.90
CA ARG A 479 1.66 13.70 -5.10
C ARG A 479 1.02 13.97 -6.46
N ILE A 480 1.11 12.99 -7.35
CA ILE A 480 0.40 12.98 -8.63
C ILE A 480 -0.75 11.97 -8.45
N PRO A 481 -1.94 12.24 -9.02
CA PRO A 481 -3.02 11.26 -9.01
C PRO A 481 -2.55 9.89 -9.55
N VAL A 482 -2.92 8.81 -8.85
CA VAL A 482 -2.51 7.43 -9.18
C VAL A 482 -2.83 7.07 -10.64
N TRP A 483 -3.95 7.56 -11.17
CA TRP A 483 -4.37 7.31 -12.53
C TRP A 483 -3.43 7.94 -13.58
N VAL A 484 -2.92 9.15 -13.33
CA VAL A 484 -1.96 9.82 -14.21
C VAL A 484 -0.64 9.04 -14.19
N ARG A 485 -0.19 8.65 -12.99
CA ARG A 485 1.02 7.84 -12.82
C ARG A 485 0.89 6.53 -13.60
N ARG A 486 -0.24 5.83 -13.47
CA ARG A 486 -0.51 4.58 -14.17
C ARG A 486 -0.46 4.74 -15.69
N LEU A 487 -1.02 5.82 -16.24
CA LEU A 487 -0.91 6.11 -17.67
C LEU A 487 0.56 6.28 -18.09
N VAL A 488 1.34 7.05 -17.32
CA VAL A 488 2.75 7.29 -17.62
C VAL A 488 3.57 6.00 -17.58
N THR A 489 3.36 5.13 -16.59
CA THR A 489 4.11 3.87 -16.47
C THR A 489 3.69 2.81 -17.50
N MET A 490 2.44 2.83 -17.96
CA MET A 490 1.95 1.94 -19.02
C MET A 490 2.38 2.34 -20.43
N LEU A 491 2.67 3.62 -20.67
CA LEU A 491 3.01 4.13 -22.01
C LEU A 491 4.17 3.37 -22.67
N PRO A 492 5.32 3.13 -22.01
CA PRO A 492 6.41 2.35 -22.58
C PRO A 492 5.96 0.96 -23.05
N ALA A 493 5.13 0.28 -22.26
CA ALA A 493 4.65 -1.05 -22.59
C ALA A 493 3.72 -1.05 -23.81
N LEU A 494 2.80 -0.09 -23.89
CA LEU A 494 1.93 0.07 -25.06
C LEU A 494 2.71 0.41 -26.33
N VAL A 495 3.76 1.23 -26.22
CA VAL A 495 4.65 1.57 -27.36
C VAL A 495 5.43 0.35 -27.83
N VAL A 496 6.03 -0.42 -26.92
CA VAL A 496 6.74 -1.68 -27.26
C VAL A 496 5.82 -2.65 -27.98
N ILE A 497 4.60 -2.85 -27.47
CA ILE A 497 3.61 -3.75 -28.08
C ILE A 497 3.14 -3.22 -29.43
N GLY A 498 2.94 -1.90 -29.56
CA GLY A 498 2.53 -1.26 -30.81
C GLY A 498 3.58 -1.33 -31.92
N ILE A 499 4.87 -1.35 -31.57
CA ILE A 499 5.99 -1.51 -32.50
C ILE A 499 6.22 -3.00 -32.86
N GLY A 500 5.56 -3.93 -32.17
CA GLY A 500 5.70 -5.37 -32.39
C GLY A 500 7.06 -5.92 -31.92
N ALA A 501 7.68 -5.28 -30.92
CA ALA A 501 8.90 -5.78 -30.34
C ALA A 501 8.66 -7.10 -29.59
N ASP A 502 9.65 -7.99 -29.61
CA ASP A 502 9.56 -9.30 -28.95
C ASP A 502 9.35 -9.11 -27.43
N PRO A 503 8.25 -9.62 -26.86
CA PRO A 503 7.95 -9.48 -25.44
C PRO A 503 9.02 -10.08 -24.53
N SER A 504 9.64 -11.19 -24.95
CA SER A 504 10.64 -11.92 -24.15
C SER A 504 11.94 -11.13 -24.09
N ARG A 505 12.39 -10.56 -25.21
CA ARG A 505 13.57 -9.67 -25.23
C ARG A 505 13.35 -8.41 -24.40
N THR A 506 12.15 -7.83 -24.50
CA THR A 506 11.80 -6.64 -23.71
C THR A 506 11.77 -6.96 -22.21
N LEU A 507 11.27 -8.14 -21.85
CA LEU A 507 11.27 -8.62 -20.47
C LEU A 507 12.70 -8.71 -19.91
N VAL A 508 13.62 -9.33 -20.66
CA VAL A 508 15.04 -9.44 -20.26
C VAL A 508 15.69 -8.06 -20.15
N LEU A 509 15.47 -7.16 -21.11
CA LEU A 509 16.02 -5.81 -21.07
C LEU A 509 15.54 -5.01 -19.86
N SER A 510 14.26 -5.17 -19.50
CA SER A 510 13.71 -4.58 -18.28
C SER A 510 14.48 -5.07 -17.04
N GLN A 511 14.77 -6.37 -16.93
CA GLN A 511 15.51 -6.92 -15.78
C GLN A 511 16.93 -6.35 -15.67
N VAL A 512 17.59 -6.07 -16.79
CA VAL A 512 18.91 -5.40 -16.81
C VAL A 512 18.81 -3.99 -16.22
N VAL A 513 17.73 -3.26 -16.53
CA VAL A 513 17.48 -1.93 -15.94
C VAL A 513 17.22 -2.05 -14.42
N LEU A 514 16.50 -3.08 -13.98
CA LEU A 514 16.29 -3.37 -12.55
C LEU A 514 17.62 -3.62 -11.83
N SER A 515 18.54 -4.38 -12.44
CA SER A 515 19.87 -4.72 -11.88
C SER A 515 20.73 -3.49 -11.55
N PHE A 516 20.69 -2.43 -12.36
CA PHE A 516 21.32 -1.14 -12.03
C PHE A 516 20.77 -0.54 -10.74
N GLY A 517 19.54 -0.90 -10.40
CA GLY A 517 18.77 -0.27 -9.35
C GLY A 517 19.06 -0.72 -7.93
N ILE A 518 19.47 -1.97 -7.82
CA ILE A 518 19.53 -2.72 -6.57
C ILE A 518 20.51 -2.12 -5.55
N PRO A 519 21.75 -1.75 -5.93
CA PRO A 519 22.71 -1.19 -4.98
C PRO A 519 22.22 0.11 -4.34
N PHE A 520 21.53 0.97 -5.10
CA PHE A 520 21.07 2.27 -4.64
C PHE A 520 19.92 2.21 -3.63
N ALA A 521 19.18 1.09 -3.57
CA ALA A 521 18.20 0.84 -2.51
C ALA A 521 18.82 0.11 -1.32
N LEU A 522 19.64 -0.91 -1.58
CA LEU A 522 20.25 -1.74 -0.54
C LEU A 522 21.26 -0.99 0.32
N ILE A 523 22.17 -0.23 -0.30
CA ILE A 523 23.27 0.44 0.42
C ILE A 523 22.71 1.44 1.45
N PRO A 524 21.79 2.37 1.10
CA PRO A 524 21.19 3.25 2.10
C PRO A 524 20.44 2.50 3.18
N LEU A 525 19.71 1.43 2.83
CA LEU A 525 18.98 0.63 3.81
C LEU A 525 19.92 0.03 4.86
N VAL A 526 21.03 -0.59 4.45
CA VAL A 526 22.01 -1.18 5.37
C VAL A 526 22.68 -0.10 6.24
N ILE A 527 23.03 1.05 5.64
CA ILE A 527 23.63 2.17 6.37
C ILE A 527 22.68 2.71 7.43
N PHE A 528 21.43 3.00 7.08
CA PHE A 528 20.48 3.62 8.01
C PHE A 528 20.03 2.66 9.11
N THR A 529 19.85 1.38 8.79
CA THR A 529 19.48 0.38 9.81
C THR A 529 20.62 0.06 10.79
N GLY A 530 21.87 0.42 10.45
CA GLY A 530 23.04 0.35 11.33
C GLY A 530 23.26 1.59 12.22
N LYS A 531 22.61 2.72 11.95
CA LYS A 531 22.82 3.98 12.70
C LYS A 531 21.89 4.10 13.90
N ARG A 532 22.48 4.35 15.08
CA ARG A 532 21.73 4.55 16.34
C ARG A 532 20.92 5.83 16.38
N GLU A 533 21.39 6.87 15.71
CA GLU A 533 20.69 8.14 15.56
C GLU A 533 19.35 8.00 14.84
N ILE A 534 19.22 7.05 13.91
CA ILE A 534 18.03 6.86 13.08
C ILE A 534 17.11 5.79 13.69
N MET A 535 17.67 4.67 14.16
CA MET A 535 16.87 3.52 14.58
C MET A 535 16.54 3.49 16.08
N GLY A 536 17.18 4.34 16.90
CA GLY A 536 16.95 4.41 18.35
C GLY A 536 17.12 3.04 19.04
N ALA A 537 16.03 2.51 19.59
CA ALA A 537 15.98 1.23 20.30
C ALA A 537 15.97 -0.01 19.39
N LEU A 538 15.76 0.18 18.08
CA LEU A 538 15.64 -0.86 17.06
C LEU A 538 16.90 -0.94 16.18
N VAL A 539 18.07 -0.54 16.68
CA VAL A 539 19.35 -0.69 15.94
C VAL A 539 19.65 -2.16 15.63
N ASN A 540 20.27 -2.42 14.49
CA ASN A 540 20.73 -3.77 14.15
C ASN A 540 21.84 -4.24 15.09
N HIS A 541 21.81 -5.53 15.46
CA HIS A 541 22.98 -6.16 16.05
C HIS A 541 24.14 -6.14 15.04
N ARG A 542 25.38 -6.10 15.56
CA ARG A 542 26.59 -6.10 14.73
C ARG A 542 26.61 -7.29 13.76
N ALA A 543 26.19 -8.47 14.22
CA ALA A 543 26.07 -9.66 13.38
C ALA A 543 25.10 -9.45 12.20
N THR A 544 23.88 -8.96 12.45
CA THR A 544 22.90 -8.68 11.39
C THR A 544 23.40 -7.64 10.39
N THR A 545 24.12 -6.62 10.87
CA THR A 545 24.70 -5.59 10.01
C THR A 545 25.79 -6.17 9.11
N ILE A 546 26.68 -7.01 9.65
CA ILE A 546 27.72 -7.70 8.87
C ILE A 546 27.09 -8.58 7.79
N VAL A 547 26.10 -9.42 8.15
CA VAL A 547 25.42 -10.28 7.18
C VAL A 547 24.73 -9.45 6.10
N ALA A 548 24.03 -8.37 6.48
CA ALA A 548 23.37 -7.49 5.52
C ALA A 548 24.35 -6.79 4.58
N THR A 549 25.50 -6.35 5.08
CA THR A 549 26.57 -5.78 4.26
C THR A 549 27.17 -6.80 3.30
N VAL A 550 27.40 -8.04 3.74
CA VAL A 550 27.89 -9.12 2.87
C VAL A 550 26.87 -9.43 1.79
N VAL A 551 25.59 -9.59 2.13
CA VAL A 551 24.51 -9.83 1.17
C VAL A 551 24.39 -8.68 0.17
N ALA A 552 24.41 -7.43 0.63
CA ALA A 552 24.38 -6.27 -0.25
C ALA A 552 25.61 -6.19 -1.16
N GLY A 553 26.80 -6.55 -0.66
CA GLY A 553 28.03 -6.61 -1.43
C GLY A 553 27.99 -7.70 -2.51
N VAL A 554 27.53 -8.91 -2.16
CA VAL A 554 27.36 -10.02 -3.11
C VAL A 554 26.35 -9.64 -4.20
N ILE A 555 25.17 -9.16 -3.83
CA ILE A 555 24.15 -8.75 -4.79
C ILE A 555 24.69 -7.63 -5.69
N SER A 556 25.35 -6.62 -5.12
CA SER A 556 25.88 -5.51 -5.92
C SER A 556 26.99 -5.98 -6.88
N GLY A 557 27.92 -6.82 -6.42
CA GLY A 557 28.99 -7.36 -7.26
C GLY A 557 28.47 -8.24 -8.38
N LEU A 558 27.50 -9.11 -8.08
CA LEU A 558 26.82 -9.96 -9.05
C LEU A 558 26.03 -9.14 -10.10
N ASN A 559 25.37 -8.05 -9.68
CA ASN A 559 24.71 -7.15 -10.63
C ASN A 559 25.72 -6.42 -11.53
N VAL A 560 26.84 -5.93 -10.99
CA VAL A 560 27.90 -5.32 -11.82
C VAL A 560 28.44 -6.31 -12.83
N PHE A 561 28.62 -7.58 -12.45
CA PHE A 561 29.02 -8.64 -13.35
C PHE A 561 27.99 -8.89 -14.47
N LEU A 562 26.69 -8.97 -14.13
CA LEU A 562 25.62 -9.16 -15.11
C LEU A 562 25.55 -7.99 -16.10
N LEU A 563 25.70 -6.76 -15.61
CA LEU A 563 25.76 -5.56 -16.43
C LEU A 563 26.96 -5.57 -17.37
N TYR A 564 28.14 -5.91 -16.86
CA TYR A 564 29.34 -6.02 -17.67
C TYR A 564 29.11 -6.99 -18.83
N GLN A 565 28.58 -8.18 -18.57
CA GLN A 565 28.35 -9.19 -19.59
C GLN A 565 27.20 -8.86 -20.57
N THR A 566 26.27 -7.99 -20.18
CA THR A 566 25.17 -7.59 -21.06
C THR A 566 25.61 -6.51 -22.06
N PHE A 567 26.54 -5.64 -21.65
CA PHE A 567 26.98 -4.49 -22.45
C PHE A 567 28.35 -4.67 -23.14
N VAL A 568 29.19 -5.59 -22.66
CA VAL A 568 30.53 -5.93 -23.18
C VAL A 568 30.52 -7.37 -23.64
#